data_AF-A0A6A5BEU0-F1
#
_entry.id   AF-A0A6A5BEU0-F1
#
_cell.length_a   1.000
_cell.length_b   1.000
_cell.length_c   1.000
_cell.angle_alpha   90.00
_cell.angle_beta   90.00
_cell.angle_gamma   90.00
#
_symmetry.space_group_name_H-M   'P 1'
#
loop_
_entity.id
_entity.type
_entity.pdbx_description
1 polymer ?
#
loop_
_entity_poly.entity_id
_entity_poly.type
_entity_poly.pdbx_seq_one_letter_code
_entity_poly.pdbx_strand_id
1 'polypeptide(L)'
;MGRLKVTIISARDLEGKDVGGTSDPYVKATVAGVTHKTDHVNKTCNPTWNTTLFFDIPPTVNAATESITFEVYDYDRFGGNDIIGKATIALGTLTRGIPERVDLKLTYSKKGLLTVELLAEDFGQNPPQQQGFPQQQQQQPYGYPPQQGYGYPPQQQPYGGYPPQQPYGGYPPQQPYGGYPPQQPPYGGYPPYQ
;
A
#
# COMPACT_ATOMS: atom_id res chain seq x y z
N MET A 1 -17.11 -0.74 -16.28
CA MET A 1 -16.02 -1.73 -16.45
C MET A 1 -15.10 -1.51 -15.28
N GLY A 2 -14.70 -2.57 -14.59
CA GLY A 2 -13.72 -2.46 -13.51
C GLY A 2 -12.31 -2.30 -14.07
N ARG A 3 -11.37 -1.70 -13.33
CA ARG A 3 -9.95 -1.67 -13.72
C ARG A 3 -9.05 -2.32 -12.68
N LEU A 4 -8.26 -3.28 -13.15
CA LEU A 4 -7.23 -3.96 -12.37
C LEU A 4 -5.86 -3.62 -12.93
N LYS A 5 -5.03 -2.99 -12.11
CA LYS A 5 -3.59 -2.81 -12.37
C LYS A 5 -2.83 -3.90 -11.64
N VAL A 6 -1.92 -4.57 -12.35
CA VAL A 6 -1.11 -5.68 -11.82
C VAL A 6 0.35 -5.42 -12.14
N THR A 7 1.18 -5.27 -11.13
CA THR A 7 2.63 -5.17 -11.30
C THR A 7 3.25 -6.52 -10.96
N ILE A 8 3.84 -7.18 -11.96
CA ILE A 8 4.66 -8.38 -11.77
C ILE A 8 6.07 -7.92 -11.41
N ILE A 9 6.47 -8.12 -10.15
CA ILE A 9 7.70 -7.52 -9.62
C ILE A 9 8.86 -8.48 -9.83
N SER A 10 8.84 -9.63 -9.17
CA SER A 10 9.96 -10.57 -9.14
C SER A 10 9.50 -11.96 -8.77
N ALA A 11 10.33 -12.96 -9.02
CA ALA A 11 10.20 -14.27 -8.39
C ALA A 11 11.53 -14.69 -7.76
N ARG A 12 11.47 -15.62 -6.81
CA ARG A 12 12.65 -16.15 -6.12
C ARG A 12 12.56 -17.65 -5.93
N ASP A 13 13.72 -18.30 -5.96
CA ASP A 13 13.89 -19.75 -5.80
C ASP A 13 13.01 -20.58 -6.75
N LEU A 14 12.95 -20.17 -8.02
CA LEU A 14 12.28 -20.95 -9.06
C LEU A 14 12.99 -22.30 -9.30
N GLU A 15 12.24 -23.29 -9.73
CA GLU A 15 12.77 -24.56 -10.24
C GLU A 15 13.37 -24.33 -11.62
N GLY A 16 14.65 -24.64 -11.79
CA GLY A 16 15.29 -24.58 -13.10
C GLY A 16 14.85 -25.75 -13.96
N LYS A 17 14.37 -25.47 -15.18
CA LYS A 17 14.04 -26.50 -16.18
C LYS A 17 15.16 -26.69 -17.21
N ASP A 18 16.06 -25.72 -17.36
CA ASP A 18 17.19 -25.82 -18.26
C ASP A 18 18.31 -26.75 -17.76
N VAL A 19 19.07 -27.27 -18.72
CA VAL A 19 20.36 -27.94 -18.48
C VAL A 19 21.34 -26.93 -17.88
N GLY A 20 21.52 -27.00 -16.56
CA GLY A 20 22.32 -26.04 -15.78
C GLY A 20 21.62 -25.58 -14.49
N GLY A 21 20.36 -25.95 -14.30
CA GLY A 21 19.60 -25.62 -13.09
C GLY A 21 19.08 -24.17 -13.07
N THR A 22 19.08 -23.51 -14.23
CA THR A 22 18.46 -22.20 -14.45
C THR A 22 17.16 -22.35 -15.26
N SER A 23 16.49 -21.22 -15.49
CA SER A 23 15.36 -21.08 -16.41
C SER A 23 15.43 -19.70 -17.08
N ASP A 24 14.66 -19.50 -18.14
CA ASP A 24 14.37 -18.23 -18.79
C ASP A 24 12.93 -17.76 -18.45
N PRO A 25 12.62 -17.43 -17.18
CA PRO A 25 11.24 -17.30 -16.71
C PRO A 25 10.50 -16.07 -17.25
N TYR A 26 9.23 -16.28 -17.60
CA TYR A 26 8.23 -15.21 -17.84
C TYR A 26 6.89 -15.56 -17.16
N VAL A 27 6.04 -14.56 -16.95
CA VAL A 27 4.74 -14.75 -16.28
C VAL A 27 3.60 -14.46 -17.24
N LYS A 28 2.61 -15.36 -17.31
CA LYS A 28 1.29 -15.09 -17.88
C LYS A 28 0.33 -14.75 -16.74
N ALA A 29 -0.41 -13.65 -16.90
CA ALA A 29 -1.46 -13.23 -16.01
C ALA A 29 -2.80 -13.27 -16.77
N THR A 30 -3.75 -14.02 -16.26
CA THR A 30 -5.05 -14.25 -16.91
C THR A 30 -6.19 -13.93 -15.95
N VAL A 31 -7.14 -13.12 -16.41
CA VAL A 31 -8.36 -12.77 -15.67
C VAL A 31 -9.48 -12.47 -16.67
N ALA A 32 -10.71 -12.88 -16.37
CA ALA A 32 -11.87 -12.64 -17.24
C ALA A 32 -11.67 -13.09 -18.71
N GLY A 33 -10.89 -14.16 -18.92
CA GLY A 33 -10.55 -14.69 -20.25
C GLY A 33 -9.51 -13.88 -21.03
N VAL A 34 -9.00 -12.78 -20.47
CA VAL A 34 -7.93 -11.96 -21.07
C VAL A 34 -6.60 -12.36 -20.46
N THR A 35 -5.59 -12.58 -21.31
CA THR A 35 -4.24 -12.94 -20.90
C THR A 35 -3.24 -11.90 -21.36
N HIS A 36 -2.37 -11.47 -20.44
CA HIS A 36 -1.18 -10.67 -20.72
C HIS A 36 0.06 -11.39 -20.19
N LYS A 37 1.24 -11.02 -20.68
CA LYS A 37 2.50 -11.64 -20.26
C LYS A 37 3.62 -10.63 -20.10
N THR A 38 4.60 -10.97 -19.28
CA THR A 38 5.88 -10.26 -19.21
C THR A 38 6.81 -10.72 -20.33
N ASP A 39 7.89 -9.98 -20.53
CA ASP A 39 9.08 -10.53 -21.19
C ASP A 39 9.72 -11.61 -20.31
N HIS A 40 10.55 -12.46 -20.93
CA HIS A 40 11.35 -13.45 -20.20
C HIS A 40 12.66 -12.82 -19.72
N VAL A 41 13.21 -13.36 -18.64
CA VAL A 41 14.53 -12.98 -18.12
C VAL A 41 15.44 -14.19 -18.24
N ASN A 42 16.56 -14.06 -18.94
CA ASN A 42 17.41 -15.20 -19.26
C ASN A 42 18.17 -15.75 -18.03
N LYS A 43 18.28 -17.08 -17.97
CA LYS A 43 19.20 -17.87 -17.14
C LYS A 43 19.19 -17.49 -15.67
N THR A 44 18.00 -17.42 -15.08
CA THR A 44 17.82 -17.08 -13.67
C THR A 44 16.65 -17.80 -13.01
N CYS A 45 16.85 -18.21 -11.77
CA CYS A 45 15.77 -18.68 -10.89
C CYS A 45 15.26 -17.58 -9.94
N ASN A 46 15.77 -16.35 -10.10
CA ASN A 46 15.40 -15.18 -9.30
C ASN A 46 15.15 -13.95 -10.20
N PRO A 47 14.18 -14.03 -11.13
CA PRO A 47 13.93 -12.95 -12.08
C PRO A 47 13.33 -11.71 -11.42
N THR A 48 13.58 -10.55 -12.02
CA THR A 48 12.90 -9.29 -11.72
C THR A 48 12.39 -8.70 -13.03
N TRP A 49 11.08 -8.44 -13.11
CA TRP A 49 10.42 -7.94 -14.32
C TRP A 49 9.96 -6.49 -14.19
N ASN A 50 9.43 -6.10 -13.03
CA ASN A 50 8.79 -4.79 -12.81
C ASN A 50 7.81 -4.38 -13.92
N THR A 51 7.08 -5.35 -14.48
CA THR A 51 6.16 -5.13 -15.59
C THR A 51 4.77 -4.85 -15.05
N THR A 52 4.17 -3.73 -15.45
CA THR A 52 2.76 -3.42 -15.13
C THR A 52 1.85 -3.84 -16.28
N LEU A 53 0.82 -4.61 -15.95
CA LEU A 53 -0.24 -5.09 -16.83
C LEU A 53 -1.56 -4.45 -16.39
N PHE A 54 -2.40 -4.06 -17.34
CA PHE A 54 -3.71 -3.45 -17.08
C PHE A 54 -4.80 -4.35 -17.64
N PHE A 55 -5.84 -4.59 -16.84
CA PHE A 55 -6.99 -5.39 -17.24
C PHE A 55 -8.28 -4.60 -17.04
N ASP A 56 -9.09 -4.54 -18.07
CA ASP A 56 -10.47 -4.07 -17.99
C ASP A 56 -11.39 -5.25 -17.67
N ILE A 57 -12.07 -5.17 -16.53
CA ILE A 57 -13.00 -6.19 -16.05
C ILE A 57 -14.41 -5.86 -16.57
N PRO A 58 -14.98 -6.69 -17.46
CA PRO A 58 -16.32 -6.43 -17.99
C PRO A 58 -17.38 -6.40 -16.87
N PRO A 59 -18.46 -5.60 -16.99
CA PRO A 59 -19.54 -5.58 -16.00
C PRO A 59 -20.27 -6.92 -15.84
N THR A 60 -20.16 -7.81 -16.83
CA THR A 60 -20.70 -9.17 -16.81
C THR A 60 -19.90 -10.12 -15.92
N VAL A 61 -18.68 -9.75 -15.53
CA VAL A 61 -17.81 -10.56 -14.66
C VAL A 61 -18.05 -10.16 -13.21
N ASN A 62 -18.41 -11.14 -12.38
CA ASN A 62 -18.55 -10.93 -10.96
C ASN A 62 -17.18 -11.04 -10.27
N ALA A 63 -16.59 -9.91 -9.89
CA ALA A 63 -15.32 -9.87 -9.18
C ALA A 63 -15.31 -10.66 -7.85
N ALA A 64 -16.47 -10.88 -7.22
CA ALA A 64 -16.53 -11.67 -5.98
C ALA A 64 -16.23 -13.16 -6.19
N THR A 65 -16.41 -13.66 -7.41
CA THR A 65 -16.16 -15.07 -7.78
C THR A 65 -15.02 -15.25 -8.78
N GLU A 66 -14.58 -14.17 -9.41
CA GLU A 66 -13.48 -14.17 -10.37
C GLU A 66 -12.11 -14.19 -9.67
N SER A 67 -11.11 -14.74 -10.34
CA SER A 67 -9.74 -14.75 -9.85
C SER A 67 -8.75 -14.40 -10.96
N ILE A 68 -7.69 -13.69 -10.61
CA ILE A 68 -6.52 -13.57 -11.48
C ILE A 68 -5.60 -14.76 -11.25
N THR A 69 -5.20 -15.41 -12.33
CA THR A 69 -4.27 -16.53 -12.34
C THR A 69 -2.93 -16.10 -12.92
N PHE A 70 -1.86 -16.44 -12.20
CA PHE A 70 -0.48 -16.25 -12.61
C PHE A 70 0.14 -17.60 -12.91
N GLU A 71 0.74 -17.74 -14.08
CA GLU A 71 1.48 -18.93 -14.50
C GLU A 71 2.88 -18.51 -14.89
N VAL A 72 3.86 -19.03 -14.16
CA VAL A 72 5.28 -18.84 -14.44
C VAL A 72 5.74 -19.96 -15.35
N TYR A 73 6.33 -19.59 -16.48
CA TYR A 73 6.81 -20.52 -17.50
C TYR A 73 8.30 -20.33 -17.73
N ASP A 74 8.96 -21.40 -18.14
CA ASP A 74 10.27 -21.35 -18.76
C ASP A 74 10.14 -21.06 -20.26
N TYR A 75 10.98 -20.17 -20.80
CA TYR A 75 10.97 -19.86 -22.22
C TYR A 75 11.98 -20.75 -22.96
N ASP A 76 11.47 -21.66 -23.78
CA ASP A 76 12.30 -22.49 -24.65
C ASP A 76 12.24 -21.99 -26.08
N ARG A 77 13.41 -21.66 -26.65
CA ARG A 77 13.51 -21.21 -28.05
C ARG A 77 13.08 -22.29 -29.05
N PHE A 78 13.29 -23.56 -28.71
CA PHE A 78 13.01 -24.71 -29.55
C PHE A 78 12.14 -25.71 -28.79
N GLY A 79 10.81 -25.52 -28.81
CA GLY A 79 9.89 -26.42 -28.12
C GLY A 79 8.65 -25.71 -27.60
N GLY A 80 7.92 -26.40 -26.73
CA GLY A 80 6.87 -25.80 -25.92
C GLY A 80 7.44 -25.33 -24.59
N ASN A 81 6.97 -24.17 -24.13
CA ASN A 81 7.42 -23.56 -22.88
C ASN A 81 6.92 -24.37 -21.67
N ASP A 82 7.83 -24.77 -20.78
CA ASP A 82 7.51 -25.57 -19.60
C ASP A 82 6.88 -24.75 -18.48
N ILE A 83 5.83 -25.28 -17.83
CA ILE A 83 5.25 -24.63 -16.66
C ILE A 83 6.16 -24.85 -15.44
N ILE A 84 6.57 -23.76 -14.79
CA ILE A 84 7.34 -23.78 -13.55
C ILE A 84 6.39 -23.77 -12.35
N GLY A 85 5.38 -22.91 -12.38
CA GLY A 85 4.42 -22.87 -11.30
C GLY A 85 3.24 -21.94 -11.51
N LYS A 86 2.25 -22.07 -10.64
CA LYS A 86 0.99 -21.34 -10.72
C LYS A 86 0.57 -20.75 -9.39
N ALA A 87 0.00 -19.56 -9.40
CA ALA A 87 -0.65 -18.93 -8.25
C ALA A 87 -1.93 -18.20 -8.67
N THR A 88 -2.83 -17.99 -7.72
CA THR A 88 -4.13 -17.36 -7.98
C THR A 88 -4.50 -16.42 -6.84
N ILE A 89 -5.11 -15.28 -7.16
CA ILE A 89 -5.70 -14.34 -6.19
C ILE A 89 -7.16 -14.11 -6.58
N ALA A 90 -8.07 -14.28 -5.61
CA ALA A 90 -9.47 -13.95 -5.80
C ALA A 90 -9.66 -12.43 -5.83
N LEU A 91 -10.33 -11.91 -6.84
CA LEU A 91 -10.49 -10.45 -6.98
C LEU A 91 -11.32 -9.84 -5.84
N GLY A 92 -12.26 -10.61 -5.28
CA GLY A 92 -13.10 -10.19 -4.15
C GLY A 92 -12.36 -10.03 -2.82
N THR A 93 -11.08 -10.45 -2.72
CA THR A 93 -10.26 -10.21 -1.52
C THR A 93 -9.49 -8.90 -1.58
N LEU A 94 -9.38 -8.28 -2.76
CA LEU A 94 -8.66 -7.03 -2.93
C LEU A 94 -9.46 -5.86 -2.33
N THR A 95 -8.76 -4.91 -1.75
CA THR A 95 -9.34 -3.68 -1.23
C THR A 95 -9.36 -2.62 -2.32
N ARG A 96 -10.54 -2.06 -2.57
CA ARG A 96 -10.75 -1.04 -3.59
C ARG A 96 -9.87 0.19 -3.34
N GLY A 97 -9.10 0.58 -4.35
CA GLY A 97 -8.26 1.78 -4.35
C GLY A 97 -6.96 1.65 -3.56
N ILE A 98 -6.66 0.47 -2.99
CA ILE A 98 -5.44 0.24 -2.21
C ILE A 98 -4.51 -0.72 -2.98
N PRO A 99 -3.25 -0.35 -3.24
CA PRO A 99 -2.28 -1.27 -3.81
C PRO A 99 -1.85 -2.30 -2.75
N GLU A 100 -1.95 -3.57 -3.09
CA GLU A 100 -1.60 -4.69 -2.22
C GLU A 100 -0.44 -5.47 -2.81
N ARG A 101 0.72 -5.45 -2.13
CA ARG A 101 1.88 -6.25 -2.48
C ARG A 101 1.83 -7.60 -1.76
N VAL A 102 1.92 -8.68 -2.53
CA VAL A 102 1.74 -10.05 -2.03
C VAL A 102 2.84 -10.96 -2.55
N ASP A 103 3.33 -11.83 -1.68
CA ASP A 103 4.21 -12.95 -2.04
C ASP A 103 3.37 -14.23 -2.17
N LEU A 104 3.31 -14.76 -3.39
CA LEU A 104 2.52 -15.93 -3.73
C LEU A 104 3.40 -17.16 -3.85
N LYS A 105 3.10 -18.19 -3.04
CA LYS A 105 3.74 -19.51 -3.20
C LYS A 105 3.27 -20.14 -4.49
N LEU A 106 4.22 -20.58 -5.31
CA LEU A 106 3.92 -21.28 -6.54
C LEU A 106 3.48 -22.71 -6.24
N THR A 107 2.36 -23.11 -6.84
CA THR A 107 1.90 -24.50 -6.95
C THR A 107 2.51 -25.13 -8.20
N TYR A 108 2.49 -26.47 -8.30
CA TYR A 108 3.20 -27.30 -9.30
C TYR A 108 4.71 -27.44 -9.13
N SER A 109 5.35 -26.59 -8.33
CA SER A 109 6.71 -26.81 -7.87
C SER A 109 6.77 -26.93 -6.34
N LYS A 110 7.84 -27.55 -5.83
CA LYS A 110 8.11 -27.63 -4.38
C LYS A 110 8.63 -26.31 -3.80
N LYS A 111 9.06 -25.40 -4.67
CA LYS A 111 9.70 -24.12 -4.35
C LYS A 111 9.22 -23.03 -5.30
N GLY A 112 9.67 -21.80 -5.07
CA GLY A 112 9.28 -20.65 -5.87
C GLY A 112 8.25 -19.75 -5.19
N LEU A 113 8.59 -18.46 -5.11
CA LEU A 113 7.70 -17.41 -4.64
C LEU A 113 7.63 -16.31 -5.70
N LEU A 114 6.43 -15.91 -6.08
CA LEU A 114 6.15 -14.84 -7.01
C LEU A 114 5.65 -13.60 -6.25
N THR A 115 6.35 -12.48 -6.37
CA THR A 115 5.97 -11.20 -5.76
C THR A 115 5.23 -10.35 -6.79
N VAL A 116 4.00 -9.95 -6.44
CA VAL A 116 3.14 -9.10 -7.27
C VAL A 116 2.57 -7.97 -6.44
N GLU A 117 2.17 -6.89 -7.10
CA GLU A 117 1.34 -5.83 -6.52
C GLU A 117 0.07 -5.67 -7.35
N LEU A 118 -1.09 -5.65 -6.69
CA LEU A 118 -2.39 -5.52 -7.33
C LEU A 118 -3.10 -4.28 -6.83
N LEU A 119 -3.75 -3.56 -7.74
CA LEU A 119 -4.62 -2.44 -7.42
C LEU A 119 -5.94 -2.63 -8.16
N ALA A 120 -6.99 -2.93 -7.41
CA ALA A 120 -8.36 -2.86 -7.89
C ALA A 120 -8.85 -1.42 -7.77
N GLU A 121 -8.98 -0.68 -8.87
CA GLU A 121 -9.28 0.76 -8.82
C GLU A 121 -10.71 1.04 -8.36
N ASP A 122 -11.67 0.22 -8.79
CA ASP A 122 -13.09 0.51 -8.67
C ASP A 122 -13.97 -0.69 -8.25
N PHE A 123 -13.36 -1.84 -7.97
CA PHE A 123 -14.03 -3.03 -7.44
C PHE A 123 -13.30 -3.58 -6.21
N GLY A 124 -13.84 -4.64 -5.61
CA GLY A 124 -13.28 -5.28 -4.43
C GLY A 124 -13.97 -4.84 -3.13
N GLN A 125 -13.34 -5.11 -2.01
CA GLN A 125 -13.84 -4.72 -0.69
C GLN A 125 -13.72 -3.22 -0.50
N ASN A 126 -14.71 -2.62 0.17
CA ASN A 126 -14.57 -1.22 0.55
C ASN A 126 -13.42 -1.10 1.58
N PRO A 127 -12.61 -0.03 1.50
CA PRO A 127 -11.62 0.25 2.52
C PRO A 127 -12.25 0.23 3.92
N PRO A 128 -11.54 -0.25 4.95
CA PRO A 128 -12.00 -0.15 6.31
C PRO A 128 -12.37 1.30 6.60
N GLN A 129 -13.64 1.55 6.96
CA GLN A 129 -14.03 2.85 7.47
C GLN A 129 -13.20 3.07 8.72
N GLN A 130 -12.37 4.12 8.73
CA GLN A 130 -11.70 4.54 9.96
C GLN A 130 -12.81 4.75 10.98
N GLN A 131 -12.89 3.87 11.99
CA GLN A 131 -13.73 4.11 13.15
C GLN A 131 -13.28 5.45 13.69
N GLY A 132 -14.10 6.48 13.46
CA GLY A 132 -13.84 7.80 14.01
C GLY A 132 -13.56 7.62 15.48
N PHE A 133 -12.47 8.23 15.96
CA PHE A 133 -12.28 8.41 17.39
C PHE A 133 -13.63 8.86 17.97
N PRO A 134 -14.16 8.21 19.02
CA PRO A 134 -15.34 8.75 19.67
C PRO A 134 -14.99 10.18 20.04
N GLN A 135 -15.68 11.15 19.44
CA GLN A 135 -15.61 12.52 19.92
C GLN A 135 -16.02 12.40 21.38
N GLN A 136 -15.06 12.61 22.29
CA GLN A 136 -15.39 12.78 23.69
C GLN A 136 -16.44 13.88 23.70
N GLN A 137 -17.68 13.53 24.07
CA GLN A 137 -18.69 14.53 24.33
C GLN A 137 -18.04 15.50 25.30
N GLN A 138 -17.80 16.73 24.84
CA GLN A 138 -17.34 17.80 25.69
C GLN A 138 -18.41 17.91 26.77
N GLN A 139 -18.10 17.38 27.95
CA GLN A 139 -18.92 17.56 29.13
C GLN A 139 -18.96 19.07 29.35
N GLN A 140 -20.12 19.66 29.12
CA GLN A 140 -20.32 21.08 29.38
C GLN A 140 -20.06 21.32 30.87
N PRO A 141 -19.27 22.33 31.25
CA PRO A 141 -19.03 22.61 32.65
C PRO A 141 -20.35 23.08 33.28
N TYR A 142 -20.73 22.37 34.35
CA TYR A 142 -21.77 22.65 35.32
C TYR A 142 -22.53 23.98 35.14
N GLY A 143 -23.83 23.85 34.82
CA GLY A 143 -24.78 24.96 34.83
C GLY A 143 -24.91 25.58 36.22
N TYR A 144 -24.95 26.91 36.27
CA TYR A 144 -25.35 27.64 37.46
C TYR A 144 -26.83 27.38 37.78
N PRO A 145 -27.21 27.26 39.07
CA PRO A 145 -28.61 27.11 39.45
C PRO A 145 -29.39 28.41 39.14
N PRO A 146 -30.69 28.30 38.79
CA PRO A 146 -31.51 29.47 38.49
C PRO A 146 -31.71 30.32 39.75
N GLN A 147 -31.34 31.60 39.67
CA GLN A 147 -31.66 32.62 40.66
C GLN A 147 -33.15 32.95 40.56
N GLN A 148 -33.92 32.64 41.61
CA GLN A 148 -35.31 33.08 41.73
C GLN A 148 -35.32 34.58 42.02
N GLY A 149 -36.04 35.31 41.16
CA GLY A 149 -36.10 36.76 41.18
C GLY A 149 -36.83 37.33 42.40
N TYR A 150 -36.19 38.31 43.03
CA TYR A 150 -36.86 39.36 43.79
C TYR A 150 -36.37 40.70 43.24
N GLY A 151 -37.29 41.44 42.61
CA GLY A 151 -37.01 42.74 42.01
C GLY A 151 -36.92 43.87 43.04
N TYR A 152 -36.31 44.99 42.63
CA TYR A 152 -36.49 46.37 43.11
C TYR A 152 -35.76 47.35 42.14
N PRO A 153 -36.05 48.67 42.15
CA PRO A 153 -36.53 49.46 40.99
C PRO A 153 -35.43 50.34 40.32
N PRO A 154 -35.73 51.14 39.27
CA PRO A 154 -34.69 51.74 38.42
C PRO A 154 -34.13 53.03 39.03
N GLN A 155 -32.80 53.21 38.93
CA GLN A 155 -32.15 54.49 39.18
C GLN A 155 -31.22 54.90 38.03
N GLN A 156 -31.09 56.21 37.90
CA GLN A 156 -30.76 57.00 36.70
C GLN A 156 -29.25 56.99 36.35
N GLN A 157 -28.94 57.30 35.07
CA GLN A 157 -27.61 57.43 34.39
C GLN A 157 -26.63 58.45 35.07
N PRO A 158 -25.32 58.64 34.72
CA PRO A 158 -24.64 58.39 33.43
C PRO A 158 -23.11 58.01 33.45
N TYR A 159 -22.51 57.91 32.25
CA TYR A 159 -21.07 57.90 31.88
C TYR A 159 -20.24 56.60 31.96
N GLY A 160 -19.63 56.26 30.81
CA GLY A 160 -18.24 55.79 30.78
C GLY A 160 -17.91 54.54 29.96
N GLY A 161 -17.46 54.76 28.71
CA GLY A 161 -16.31 54.04 28.11
C GLY A 161 -16.52 52.63 27.55
N TYR A 162 -16.37 52.50 26.22
CA TYR A 162 -15.98 51.23 25.58
C TYR A 162 -14.48 50.97 25.82
N PRO A 163 -14.05 49.74 26.12
CA PRO A 163 -12.71 49.27 25.80
C PRO A 163 -12.71 48.28 24.61
N PRO A 164 -11.57 48.17 23.91
CA PRO A 164 -11.52 47.80 22.49
C PRO A 164 -11.45 46.29 22.23
N GLN A 165 -11.84 45.90 21.00
CA GLN A 165 -11.54 44.59 20.43
C GLN A 165 -10.03 44.41 20.26
N GLN A 166 -9.50 43.24 20.66
CA GLN A 166 -8.13 42.85 20.33
C GLN A 166 -8.09 41.97 19.06
N PRO A 167 -7.08 42.14 18.19
CA PRO A 167 -7.03 41.56 16.86
C PRO A 167 -6.41 40.16 16.83
N TYR A 168 -6.82 39.41 15.81
CA TYR A 168 -6.26 38.14 15.33
C TYR A 168 -4.72 38.10 15.27
N GLY A 169 -4.12 37.00 15.74
CA GLY A 169 -2.74 36.55 15.47
C GLY A 169 -2.37 35.41 16.44
N GLY A 170 -1.66 34.34 16.10
CA GLY A 170 -0.98 33.92 14.88
C GLY A 170 -0.63 32.42 14.96
N TYR A 171 0.02 31.90 13.92
CA TYR A 171 0.40 30.49 13.78
C TYR A 171 1.39 30.00 14.87
N PRO A 172 1.33 28.72 15.29
CA PRO A 172 2.28 28.15 16.24
C PRO A 172 3.68 27.92 15.61
N PRO A 173 4.76 28.03 16.40
CA PRO A 173 6.14 27.94 15.91
C PRO A 173 6.56 26.51 15.51
N GLN A 174 7.39 26.42 14.47
CA GLN A 174 8.05 25.19 14.03
C GLN A 174 9.20 24.80 14.98
N GLN A 175 9.33 23.51 15.26
CA GLN A 175 10.43 22.93 16.03
C GLN A 175 11.68 22.75 15.15
N PRO A 176 12.90 22.98 15.66
CA PRO A 176 14.13 22.80 14.87
C PRO A 176 14.50 21.32 14.76
N TYR A 177 14.63 20.84 13.52
CA TYR A 177 15.15 19.51 13.19
C TYR A 177 16.62 19.39 13.65
N GLY A 178 16.89 18.37 14.48
CA GLY A 178 18.20 18.02 14.99
C GLY A 178 19.17 17.53 13.90
N GLY A 179 20.43 17.91 14.06
CA GLY A 179 21.51 17.69 13.11
C GLY A 179 22.08 16.27 13.07
N TYR A 180 22.85 16.04 12.00
CA TYR A 180 23.58 14.80 11.70
C TYR A 180 24.63 14.46 12.78
N PRO A 181 24.89 13.16 13.05
CA PRO A 181 25.97 12.74 13.94
C PRO A 181 27.36 12.97 13.31
N PRO A 182 28.41 13.25 14.11
CA PRO A 182 29.76 13.53 13.61
C PRO A 182 30.47 12.26 13.10
N GLN A 183 31.24 12.43 12.02
CA GLN A 183 32.14 11.43 11.46
C GLN A 183 33.37 11.24 12.38
N GLN A 184 33.75 9.99 12.63
CA GLN A 184 34.97 9.64 13.37
C GLN A 184 36.23 9.88 12.50
N PRO A 185 37.33 10.42 13.03
CA PRO A 185 38.61 10.51 12.32
C PRO A 185 39.38 9.18 12.34
N PRO A 186 40.24 8.90 11.33
CA PRO A 186 41.14 7.75 11.33
C PRO A 186 42.43 8.09 12.07
N TYR A 187 42.81 7.29 13.07
CA TYR A 187 44.15 7.28 13.67
C TYR A 187 44.58 5.80 13.73
N GLY A 188 45.56 5.35 12.93
CA GLY A 188 47.01 5.43 13.19
C GLY A 188 47.46 4.10 13.83
N GLY A 189 48.18 3.20 13.13
CA GLY A 189 49.64 3.20 12.97
C GLY A 189 50.35 2.96 14.32
N TYR A 190 50.86 1.77 14.64
CA TYR A 190 52.27 1.28 14.56
C TYR A 190 52.41 -0.03 15.41
N PRO A 191 53.54 -0.78 15.45
CA PRO A 191 54.50 -1.27 14.44
C PRO A 191 54.62 -2.85 14.50
N PRO A 192 55.50 -3.52 13.73
CA PRO A 192 55.58 -4.99 13.73
C PRO A 192 56.55 -5.51 14.81
N TYR A 193 56.29 -6.72 15.31
CA TYR A 193 57.28 -7.54 16.01
C TYR A 193 57.42 -8.89 15.30
N GLN A 194 58.65 -9.37 15.39
CA GLN A 194 59.34 -10.39 14.60
C GLN A 194 58.71 -11.78 14.61
#